data_AF-H2YZ84-F1
#
_entry.id   AF-H2YZ84-F1
#
_cell.length_a   1.000
_cell.length_b   1.000
_cell.length_c   1.000
_cell.angle_alpha   90.00
_cell.angle_beta   90.00
_cell.angle_gamma   90.00
#
_symmetry.space_group_name_H-M   'P 1'
#
loop_
_entity.id
_entity.type
_entity.pdbx_description
1 polymer ?
#
loop_
_entity_poly.entity_id
_entity_poly.type
_entity_poly.pdbx_seq_one_letter_code
_entity_poly.pdbx_strand_id
1 'polypeptide(L)'
;MNPDMVKARHILERIQKREIYKFVDEVRPGKKPMSQSCLKIQSEIGSLSDSLNKEDISVNILKYDYGMNTKNPCDKFMFYSKNQPTKPYYIRKEEVSVMLPNSFQDCVIQMFCKDQDKLELAKDCFDKWCANNDYKMKSVSHNAVLTPLKRKSIGQGRSAKNPKKLSKF
;
A
#
# COMPACT_ATOMS: atom_id res chain seq x y z
N MET A 1 19.33 39.43 -12.53
CA MET A 1 18.61 38.15 -12.28
C MET A 1 18.75 37.29 -13.51
N ASN A 2 19.13 36.01 -13.38
CA ASN A 2 19.16 35.11 -14.53
C ASN A 2 17.74 34.59 -14.81
N PRO A 3 17.13 34.91 -15.97
CA PRO A 3 15.75 34.50 -16.29
C PRO A 3 15.58 32.98 -16.37
N ASP A 4 16.64 32.23 -16.67
CA ASP A 4 16.58 30.77 -16.80
C ASP A 4 16.29 30.06 -15.46
N MET A 5 16.60 30.74 -14.35
CA MET A 5 16.50 30.17 -12.99
C MET A 5 15.19 30.49 -12.27
N VAL A 6 14.28 31.24 -12.90
CA VAL A 6 13.03 31.69 -12.28
C VAL A 6 12.16 30.50 -11.84
N LYS A 7 12.01 29.47 -12.69
CA LYS A 7 11.20 28.28 -12.38
C LYS A 7 11.77 27.49 -11.20
N ALA A 8 13.08 27.24 -11.20
CA ALA A 8 13.75 26.50 -10.14
C ALA A 8 13.65 27.24 -8.78
N ARG A 9 13.87 28.55 -8.80
CA ARG A 9 13.72 29.40 -7.61
C ARG A 9 12.29 29.34 -7.06
N HIS A 10 11.28 29.44 -7.92
CA HIS A 10 9.88 29.35 -7.50
C HIS A 10 9.54 28.01 -6.81
N ILE A 11 10.10 26.89 -7.29
CA ILE A 11 9.92 25.58 -6.63
C ILE A 11 10.53 25.58 -5.22
N LEU A 12 11.72 26.14 -5.03
CA LEU A 12 12.37 26.21 -3.72
C LEU A 12 11.62 27.13 -2.75
N GLU A 13 11.12 28.27 -3.23
CA GLU A 13 10.28 29.18 -2.44
C GLU A 13 8.99 28.49 -1.97
N ARG A 14 8.34 27.68 -2.82
CA ARG A 14 7.20 26.85 -2.43
C ARG A 14 7.56 25.85 -1.32
N ILE A 15 8.71 25.19 -1.42
CA ILE A 15 9.18 24.25 -0.38
C ILE A 15 9.37 24.97 0.95
N GLN A 16 10.00 26.16 0.95
CA GLN A 16 10.20 26.98 2.15
C GLN A 16 8.88 27.44 2.76
N LYS A 17 7.91 27.83 1.93
CA LYS A 17 6.55 28.22 2.35
C LYS A 17 5.63 27.04 2.70
N ARG A 18 6.11 25.80 2.59
CA ARG A 18 5.33 24.57 2.77
C ARG A 18 4.15 24.43 1.79
N GLU A 19 4.21 25.09 0.65
CA GLU A 19 3.28 24.98 -0.49
C GLU A 19 3.62 23.76 -1.37
N ILE A 20 3.77 22.61 -0.72
CA ILE A 20 4.12 21.33 -1.35
C ILE A 20 2.89 20.61 -1.90
N TYR A 21 3.11 19.70 -2.83
CA TYR A 21 2.05 18.82 -3.35
C TYR A 21 1.40 18.05 -2.20
N LYS A 22 0.09 17.88 -2.27
CA LYS A 22 -0.69 17.21 -1.24
C LYS A 22 -0.73 15.72 -1.54
N PHE A 23 -0.42 14.91 -0.53
CA PHE A 23 -0.62 13.47 -0.61
C PHE A 23 -2.12 13.19 -0.73
N VAL A 24 -2.51 12.38 -1.71
CA VAL A 24 -3.90 11.99 -1.92
C VAL A 24 -4.16 10.68 -1.19
N ASP A 25 -3.55 9.60 -1.68
CA ASP A 25 -3.57 8.29 -1.02
C ASP A 25 -2.47 7.37 -1.59
N GLU A 26 -2.34 6.17 -1.00
CA GLU A 26 -1.48 5.10 -1.47
C GLU A 26 -2.23 3.78 -1.62
N VAL A 27 -1.80 2.97 -2.59
CA VAL A 27 -2.30 1.61 -2.76
C VAL A 27 -1.16 0.61 -2.93
N ARG A 28 -1.39 -0.63 -2.46
CA ARG A 28 -0.42 -1.73 -2.57
C ARG A 28 -0.93 -2.75 -3.58
N PRO A 29 -0.36 -2.79 -4.79
CA PRO A 29 -0.76 -3.72 -5.84
C PRO A 29 -0.27 -5.15 -5.55
N GLY A 30 -0.83 -5.79 -4.52
CA GLY A 30 -0.59 -7.20 -4.19
C GLY A 30 0.87 -7.67 -4.26
N LYS A 31 1.06 -8.96 -4.58
CA LYS A 31 2.38 -9.59 -4.72
C LYS A 31 2.93 -9.58 -6.14
N LYS A 32 2.21 -8.99 -7.10
CA LYS A 32 2.62 -9.00 -8.51
C LYS A 32 3.61 -7.86 -8.75
N PRO A 33 4.71 -8.09 -9.48
CA PRO A 33 5.63 -7.02 -9.80
C PRO A 33 4.92 -5.98 -10.67
N MET A 34 5.05 -4.70 -10.30
CA MET A 34 4.50 -3.59 -11.07
C MET A 34 5.34 -3.35 -12.34
N SER A 35 4.70 -3.53 -13.49
CA SER A 35 5.30 -3.30 -14.82
C SER A 35 4.91 -1.96 -15.44
N GLN A 36 3.82 -1.33 -14.98
CA GLN A 36 3.41 -0.01 -15.47
C GLN A 36 4.38 1.08 -15.02
N SER A 37 4.55 2.10 -15.85
CA SER A 37 5.29 3.31 -15.51
C SER A 37 4.40 4.31 -14.80
N CYS A 38 5.01 5.19 -14.00
CA CYS A 38 4.33 6.28 -13.31
C CYS A 38 3.51 7.16 -14.28
N LEU A 39 4.08 7.49 -15.45
CA LEU A 39 3.44 8.32 -16.48
C LEU A 39 2.18 7.67 -17.07
N LYS A 40 2.20 6.34 -17.23
CA LYS A 40 1.04 5.61 -17.75
C LYS A 40 -0.11 5.65 -16.74
N ILE A 41 0.17 5.33 -15.47
CA ILE A 41 -0.82 5.39 -14.39
C ILE A 41 -1.38 6.82 -14.24
N GLN A 42 -0.51 7.83 -14.29
CA GLN A 42 -0.91 9.24 -14.22
C GLN A 42 -1.85 9.63 -15.37
N SER A 43 -1.60 9.13 -16.59
CA SER A 43 -2.46 9.39 -17.74
C SER A 43 -3.79 8.65 -17.63
N GLU A 44 -3.78 7.41 -17.15
CA GLU A 44 -5.00 6.62 -16.90
C GLU A 44 -5.90 7.35 -15.88
N ILE A 45 -5.35 7.81 -14.75
CA ILE A 45 -6.11 8.54 -13.73
C ILE A 45 -6.64 9.87 -14.26
N GLY A 46 -5.81 10.65 -14.97
CA GLY A 46 -6.21 11.93 -15.56
C GLY A 46 -7.28 11.80 -16.65
N SER A 47 -7.44 10.62 -17.26
CA SER A 47 -8.52 10.38 -18.23
C SER A 47 -9.88 10.03 -17.60
N LEU A 48 -9.95 9.88 -16.27
CA LEU A 48 -11.19 9.50 -15.56
C LEU A 48 -12.12 10.69 -15.30
N SER A 49 -11.68 11.92 -15.53
CA SER A 49 -12.49 13.14 -15.38
C SER A 49 -12.02 14.25 -16.31
N ASP A 50 -12.97 14.95 -16.93
CA ASP A 50 -12.67 16.11 -17.80
C ASP A 50 -12.08 17.31 -17.03
N SER A 51 -12.23 17.34 -15.69
CA SER A 51 -11.78 18.43 -14.83
C SER A 51 -10.45 18.18 -14.12
N LEU A 52 -9.84 17.01 -14.32
CA LEU A 52 -8.55 16.63 -13.73
C LEU A 52 -7.55 16.28 -14.83
N ASN A 53 -6.57 17.14 -15.07
CA ASN A 53 -5.54 16.84 -16.06
C ASN A 53 -4.42 16.00 -15.44
N LYS A 54 -3.71 15.23 -16.29
CA LYS A 54 -2.52 14.48 -15.85
C LYS A 54 -1.47 15.41 -15.23
N GLU A 55 -1.37 16.66 -15.67
CA GLU A 55 -0.42 17.65 -15.14
C GLU A 55 -0.73 18.06 -13.70
N ASP A 56 -1.99 17.97 -13.26
CA ASP A 56 -2.45 18.35 -11.92
C ASP A 56 -2.06 17.33 -10.85
N ILE A 57 -1.66 16.13 -11.27
CA ILE A 57 -1.29 15.02 -10.38
C ILE A 57 0.15 14.55 -10.61
N SER A 58 0.67 13.80 -9.65
CA SER A 58 1.95 13.12 -9.71
C SER A 58 1.80 11.73 -9.11
N VAL A 59 2.26 10.72 -9.83
CA VAL A 59 2.22 9.32 -9.36
C VAL A 59 3.64 8.85 -9.11
N ASN A 60 3.87 8.20 -7.97
CA ASN A 60 5.13 7.57 -7.60
C ASN A 60 4.93 6.08 -7.39
N ILE A 61 5.80 5.26 -7.99
CA ILE A 61 5.88 3.82 -7.73
C ILE A 61 7.11 3.56 -6.88
N LEU A 62 6.90 3.15 -5.63
CA LEU A 62 7.96 2.80 -4.68
C LEU A 62 8.09 1.28 -4.60
N LYS A 63 9.31 0.78 -4.76
CA LYS A 63 9.63 -0.65 -4.62
C LYS A 63 10.48 -0.84 -3.37
N TYR A 64 10.05 -1.74 -2.50
CA TYR A 64 10.75 -2.11 -1.28
C TYR A 64 11.19 -3.55 -1.42
N ASP A 65 12.50 -3.81 -1.49
CA ASP A 65 13.02 -5.17 -1.58
C ASP A 65 14.26 -5.39 -0.72
N TYR A 66 14.74 -6.62 -0.73
CA TYR A 66 15.87 -7.07 0.09
C TYR A 66 17.22 -6.83 -0.61
N GLY A 67 17.30 -5.80 -1.46
CA GLY A 67 18.47 -5.42 -2.25
C GLY A 67 18.67 -6.26 -3.53
N MET A 68 17.72 -7.14 -3.84
CA MET A 68 17.80 -8.07 -4.98
C MET A 68 16.48 -8.25 -5.73
N ASN A 69 15.68 -7.19 -5.84
CA ASN A 69 14.36 -7.24 -6.48
C ASN A 69 13.49 -8.33 -5.85
N THR A 70 12.86 -9.18 -6.66
CA THR A 70 11.97 -10.26 -6.20
C THR A 70 12.70 -11.47 -5.61
N LYS A 71 14.03 -11.48 -5.58
CA LYS A 71 14.84 -12.64 -5.16
C LYS A 71 15.22 -12.56 -3.69
N ASN A 72 15.25 -13.70 -3.02
CA ASN A 72 15.83 -13.83 -1.69
C ASN A 72 17.36 -13.68 -1.77
N PRO A 73 17.97 -12.71 -1.08
CA PRO A 73 19.43 -12.63 -1.05
C PRO A 73 20.08 -13.84 -0.39
N CYS A 74 19.39 -14.52 0.54
CA CYS A 74 19.96 -15.67 1.26
C CYS A 74 20.25 -16.85 0.34
N ASP A 75 19.55 -16.98 -0.78
CA ASP A 75 19.77 -18.05 -1.76
C ASP A 75 21.13 -17.92 -2.46
N LYS A 76 21.78 -16.76 -2.37
CA LYS A 76 23.14 -16.55 -2.89
C LYS A 76 24.24 -16.77 -1.87
N PHE A 77 23.91 -16.91 -0.59
CA PHE A 77 24.91 -17.12 0.45
C PHE A 77 25.27 -18.59 0.55
N MET A 78 26.57 -18.88 0.56
CA MET A 78 27.10 -20.17 0.96
C MET A 78 27.42 -20.13 2.45
N PHE A 79 27.06 -21.20 3.14
CA PHE A 79 27.33 -21.43 4.54
C PHE A 79 28.35 -22.54 4.70
N TYR A 80 28.96 -22.64 5.87
CA TYR A 80 29.82 -23.74 6.27
C TYR A 80 29.39 -24.22 7.66
N SER A 81 29.68 -25.49 7.96
CA SER A 81 29.38 -26.06 9.27
C SER A 81 30.65 -26.08 10.12
N LYS A 82 30.51 -26.01 11.45
CA LYS A 82 31.64 -26.11 12.37
C LYS A 82 32.47 -27.39 12.14
N ASN A 83 31.80 -28.48 11.77
CA ASN A 83 32.44 -29.79 11.55
C ASN A 83 33.15 -29.89 10.18
N GLN A 84 32.74 -29.10 9.20
CA GLN A 84 33.32 -29.07 7.85
C GLN A 84 33.47 -27.63 7.36
N PRO A 85 34.46 -26.86 7.88
CA PRO A 85 34.59 -25.43 7.60
C PRO A 85 35.01 -25.09 6.16
N THR A 86 35.60 -26.05 5.44
CA THR A 86 36.07 -25.86 4.05
C THR A 86 35.04 -26.29 3.01
N LYS A 87 33.91 -26.87 3.41
CA LYS A 87 32.88 -27.36 2.50
C LYS A 87 31.68 -26.40 2.48
N PRO A 88 31.50 -25.60 1.41
CA PRO A 88 30.35 -24.72 1.30
C PRO A 88 29.08 -25.51 1.01
N TYR A 89 27.95 -25.05 1.54
CA TYR A 89 26.63 -25.52 1.18
C TYR A 89 25.60 -24.39 1.21
N TYR A 90 24.47 -24.59 0.55
CA TYR A 90 23.34 -23.66 0.58
C TYR A 90 22.31 -24.11 1.62
N ILE A 91 21.70 -23.16 2.30
CA ILE A 91 20.54 -23.41 3.17
C ILE A 91 19.30 -22.96 2.42
N ARG A 92 18.35 -23.88 2.24
CA ARG A 92 17.07 -23.56 1.61
C ARG A 92 16.15 -22.87 2.61
N LYS A 93 15.25 -22.03 2.11
CA LYS A 93 14.33 -21.26 2.94
C LYS A 93 13.51 -22.15 3.89
N GLU A 94 13.09 -23.31 3.42
CA GLU A 94 12.28 -24.29 4.15
C GLU A 94 13.03 -24.86 5.36
N GLU A 95 14.36 -24.85 5.33
CA GLU A 95 15.23 -25.36 6.40
C GLU A 95 15.45 -24.33 7.51
N VAL A 96 15.08 -23.05 7.28
CA VAL A 96 15.27 -21.96 8.24
C VAL A 96 14.03 -21.75 9.09
N SER A 97 12.90 -21.37 8.46
CA SER A 97 11.65 -21.10 9.18
C SER A 97 10.47 -20.91 8.22
N VAL A 98 9.31 -21.43 8.62
CA VAL A 98 8.02 -21.18 7.95
C VAL A 98 7.53 -19.73 8.09
N MET A 99 8.11 -18.94 9.00
CA MET A 99 7.75 -17.54 9.22
C MET A 99 8.46 -16.58 8.25
N LEU A 100 9.34 -17.08 7.37
CA LEU A 100 10.05 -16.23 6.41
C LEU A 100 9.11 -15.70 5.31
N PRO A 101 9.34 -14.46 4.82
CA PRO A 101 8.53 -13.87 3.76
C PRO A 101 8.48 -14.72 2.49
N ASN A 102 7.29 -14.85 1.90
CA ASN A 102 7.10 -15.51 0.59
C ASN A 102 7.34 -14.58 -0.60
N SER A 103 7.33 -13.27 -0.38
CA SER A 103 7.72 -12.25 -1.36
C SER A 103 8.89 -11.46 -0.79
N PHE A 104 9.85 -11.12 -1.65
CA PHE A 104 11.03 -10.32 -1.29
C PHE A 104 11.00 -8.91 -1.87
N GLN A 105 9.93 -8.57 -2.59
CA GLN A 105 9.66 -7.23 -3.07
C GLN A 105 8.19 -6.88 -2.81
N ASP A 106 7.98 -5.70 -2.24
CA ASP A 106 6.70 -5.02 -2.11
C ASP A 106 6.67 -3.79 -3.01
N CYS A 107 5.49 -3.43 -3.48
CA CYS A 107 5.26 -2.25 -4.30
C CYS A 107 4.21 -1.35 -3.64
N VAL A 108 4.39 -0.04 -3.72
CA VAL A 108 3.43 0.98 -3.29
C VAL A 108 3.28 2.00 -4.40
N ILE A 109 2.05 2.31 -4.76
CA ILE A 109 1.71 3.39 -5.69
C ILE A 109 1.17 4.54 -4.84
N GLN A 110 1.80 5.69 -4.91
CA GLN A 110 1.39 6.88 -4.19
C GLN A 110 0.97 7.95 -5.19
N MET A 111 -0.12 8.65 -4.90
CA MET A 111 -0.56 9.78 -5.70
C MET A 111 -0.51 11.07 -4.90
N PHE A 112 -0.06 12.13 -5.57
CA PHE A 112 -0.01 13.49 -5.06
C PHE A 112 -0.79 14.42 -5.99
N CYS A 113 -1.49 15.39 -5.41
CA CYS A 113 -2.17 16.46 -6.13
C CYS A 113 -1.34 17.74 -6.03
N LYS A 114 -1.10 18.39 -7.17
CA LYS A 114 -0.34 19.64 -7.25
C LYS A 114 -1.21 20.87 -7.03
N ASP A 115 -2.49 20.72 -7.35
CA ASP A 115 -3.53 21.73 -7.22
C ASP A 115 -4.44 21.39 -6.03
N GLN A 116 -4.44 22.25 -5.01
CA GLN A 116 -5.16 21.96 -3.77
C GLN A 116 -6.69 21.97 -3.97
N ASP A 117 -7.19 22.72 -4.96
CA ASP A 117 -8.62 22.84 -5.21
C ASP A 117 -9.19 21.57 -5.87
N LYS A 118 -8.32 20.75 -6.46
CA LYS A 118 -8.68 19.49 -7.12
C LYS A 118 -8.45 18.26 -6.24
N LEU A 119 -8.13 18.43 -4.96
CA LEU A 119 -7.72 17.32 -4.09
C LEU A 119 -8.80 16.24 -3.95
N GLU A 120 -10.05 16.63 -3.68
CA GLU A 120 -11.16 15.69 -3.53
C GLU A 120 -11.47 14.96 -4.85
N LEU A 121 -11.49 15.70 -5.97
CA LEU A 121 -11.67 15.13 -7.30
C LEU A 121 -10.54 14.13 -7.64
N ALA A 122 -9.30 14.47 -7.32
CA ALA A 122 -8.16 13.59 -7.52
C ALA A 122 -8.32 12.31 -6.71
N LYS A 123 -8.78 12.40 -5.46
CA LYS A 123 -9.05 11.24 -4.62
C LYS A 123 -10.11 10.32 -5.23
N ASP A 124 -11.23 10.87 -5.69
CA ASP A 124 -12.29 10.10 -6.34
C ASP A 124 -11.78 9.40 -7.61
N CYS A 125 -10.97 10.08 -8.43
CA CYS A 125 -10.33 9.48 -9.60
C CYS A 125 -9.35 8.36 -9.22
N PHE A 126 -8.59 8.53 -8.15
CA PHE A 126 -7.65 7.51 -7.66
C PHE A 126 -8.37 6.28 -7.12
N ASP A 127 -9.46 6.47 -6.37
CA ASP A 127 -10.31 5.39 -5.84
C ASP A 127 -10.95 4.59 -6.99
N LYS A 128 -11.48 5.29 -8.01
CA LYS A 128 -12.00 4.65 -9.24
C LYS A 128 -10.92 3.87 -9.97
N TRP A 129 -9.73 4.44 -10.13
CA TRP A 129 -8.62 3.76 -10.78
C TRP A 129 -8.21 2.50 -10.01
N CYS A 130 -8.16 2.56 -8.68
CA CYS A 130 -7.84 1.40 -7.85
C CYS A 130 -8.91 0.31 -7.94
N ALA A 131 -10.19 0.68 -7.93
CA ALA A 131 -11.30 -0.25 -8.11
C ALA A 131 -11.22 -0.96 -9.48
N ASN A 132 -10.93 -0.23 -10.56
CA ASN A 132 -10.80 -0.80 -11.91
C ASN A 132 -9.61 -1.77 -12.05
N ASN A 133 -8.63 -1.69 -11.17
CA ASN A 133 -7.45 -2.55 -11.15
C ASN A 133 -7.50 -3.62 -10.05
N ASP A 134 -8.66 -3.81 -9.40
CA ASP A 134 -8.85 -4.75 -8.28
C ASP A 134 -7.87 -4.54 -7.11
N TYR A 135 -7.40 -3.31 -6.92
CA TYR A 135 -6.52 -2.98 -5.81
C TYR A 135 -7.33 -2.70 -4.56
N LYS A 136 -7.01 -3.42 -3.48
CA LYS A 136 -7.62 -3.19 -2.17
C LYS A 136 -7.06 -1.91 -1.58
N MET A 137 -7.85 -0.85 -1.58
CA MET A 137 -7.56 0.35 -0.80
C MET A 137 -7.47 0.00 0.68
N LYS A 138 -6.48 0.55 1.39
CA LYS A 138 -6.49 0.50 2.84
C LYS A 138 -7.61 1.42 3.31
N SER A 139 -8.62 0.88 3.97
CA SER A 139 -9.61 1.68 4.69
C SER A 139 -8.94 2.32 5.91
N VAL A 140 -8.11 3.35 5.70
CA VAL A 140 -7.66 4.23 6.78
C VAL A 140 -8.29 5.58 6.49
N SER A 141 -9.55 5.74 6.88
CA SER A 141 -10.12 7.07 6.93
C SER A 141 -9.32 7.86 7.96
N HIS A 142 -8.53 8.83 7.51
CA HIS A 142 -7.86 9.78 8.40
C HIS A 142 -8.84 10.64 9.23
N ASN A 143 -10.16 10.51 8.97
CA ASN A 143 -11.26 11.14 9.71
C ASN A 143 -12.16 10.15 10.48
N ALA A 144 -11.73 8.91 10.71
CA ALA A 144 -12.46 8.02 11.61
C ALA A 144 -12.22 8.44 13.07
N VAL A 145 -13.10 9.29 13.61
CA VAL A 145 -13.43 9.21 15.04
C VAL A 145 -14.17 7.88 15.26
N LEU A 146 -13.43 6.78 15.25
CA LEU A 146 -13.92 5.44 15.56
C LEU A 146 -13.41 5.05 16.94
N THR A 147 -14.00 5.65 17.97
CA THR A 147 -14.17 4.89 19.22
C THR A 147 -15.47 4.11 19.05
N PRO A 148 -15.46 2.77 18.97
CA PRO A 148 -16.70 2.01 18.89
C PRO A 148 -17.54 2.31 20.13
N LEU A 149 -18.77 2.81 19.95
CA LEU A 149 -19.75 2.88 21.03
C LEU A 149 -19.99 1.46 21.52
N LYS A 150 -19.55 1.18 22.75
CA LYS A 150 -19.84 -0.08 23.45
C LYS A 150 -21.36 -0.22 23.55
N ARG A 151 -21.97 -1.04 22.68
CA ARG A 151 -23.38 -1.41 22.83
C ARG A 151 -23.54 -2.12 24.17
N LYS A 152 -24.22 -1.50 25.12
CA LYS A 152 -24.71 -2.22 26.30
C LYS A 152 -25.67 -3.28 25.80
N SER A 153 -25.30 -4.55 25.95
CA SER A 153 -26.23 -5.66 25.77
C SER A 153 -27.36 -5.49 26.79
N ILE A 154 -28.56 -5.13 26.32
CA ILE A 154 -29.77 -5.26 27.10
C ILE A 154 -29.97 -6.75 27.33
N GLY A 155 -29.75 -7.19 28.57
CA GLY A 155 -30.01 -8.57 28.97
C GLY A 155 -31.49 -8.87 28.79
N GLN A 156 -31.81 -9.77 27.85
CA GLN A 156 -33.12 -10.43 27.84
C GLN A 156 -32.99 -11.77 28.57
N GLY A 157 -33.95 -11.97 29.48
CA GLY A 157 -33.96 -13.01 30.49
C GLY A 157 -33.91 -14.43 29.93
N ARG A 158 -33.36 -15.33 30.75
CA ARG A 158 -33.42 -16.77 30.56
C ARG A 158 -34.88 -17.22 30.62
N SER A 159 -35.42 -17.73 29.52
CA SER A 159 -36.60 -18.60 29.53
C SER A 159 -36.15 -20.05 29.59
N ALA A 160 -36.66 -20.77 30.60
CA ALA A 160 -36.32 -22.15 30.91
C ALA A 160 -36.79 -23.12 29.79
N LYS A 161 -35.90 -24.02 29.34
CA LYS A 161 -36.26 -25.13 28.46
C LYS A 161 -36.65 -26.34 29.31
N ASN A 162 -37.88 -26.84 29.12
CA ASN A 162 -38.39 -28.08 29.71
C ASN A 162 -37.58 -29.33 29.25
N PRO A 163 -37.45 -30.36 30.10
CA PRO A 163 -36.70 -31.58 29.78
C PRO A 163 -37.48 -32.54 28.87
N LYS A 164 -36.77 -33.16 27.92
CA LYS A 164 -37.29 -34.23 27.05
C LYS A 164 -37.42 -35.54 27.85
N LYS A 165 -38.60 -36.17 27.79
CA LYS A 165 -38.86 -37.51 28.33
C LYS A 165 -38.11 -38.57 27.51
N LEU A 166 -37.43 -39.49 28.20
CA LEU A 166 -36.99 -40.77 27.67
C LEU A 166 -38.19 -41.71 27.51
N SER A 167 -38.29 -42.40 26.37
CA SER A 167 -39.11 -43.61 26.23
C SER A 167 -38.25 -44.75 25.71
N LYS A 168 -38.20 -45.81 26.52
CA LYS A 168 -37.71 -47.16 26.20
C LYS A 168 -38.41 -47.68 24.94
N PHE A 169 -37.69 -48.41 24.09
CA PHE A 169 -37.74 -49.86 23.94
C PHE A 169 -36.44 -50.32 23.28
#